data_AF-A0A941YSA3-F1
#
_entry.id   AF-A0A941YSA3-F1
#
_cell.length_a   1.000
_cell.length_b   1.000
_cell.length_c   1.000
_cell.angle_alpha   90.00
_cell.angle_beta   90.00
_cell.angle_gamma   90.00
#
_symmetry.space_group_name_H-M   'P 1'
#
loop_
_entity.id
_entity.type
_entity.pdbx_description
1 polymer ?
#
loop_
_entity_poly.entity_id
_entity_poly.type
_entity_poly.pdbx_seq_one_letter_code
_entity_poly.pdbx_strand_id
1 'polypeptide(L)'
;MIARIWRGITLREKADDYLAYLDRTGLADYAKVPGNRGVTVLRRVQGEHCEFMLISLWDSMDAVHKFAGENPEKAVYYPEDEQYLLQMEPLVRHYEVAGQIPPSEMPDEKQGSVKPIA
;
A
#
# COMPACT_ATOMS: atom_id res chain seq x y z
N MET A 1 7.75 -3.30 -13.33
CA MET A 1 6.64 -3.11 -12.38
C MET A 1 7.14 -2.32 -11.18
N ILE A 2 6.32 -1.42 -10.66
CA ILE A 2 6.63 -0.51 -9.56
C ILE A 2 5.72 -0.80 -8.36
N ALA A 3 6.28 -0.79 -7.16
CA ALA A 3 5.51 -0.69 -5.92
C ALA A 3 5.55 0.76 -5.41
N ARG A 4 4.38 1.34 -5.17
CA ARG A 4 4.22 2.66 -4.53
C ARG A 4 3.68 2.45 -3.12
N ILE A 5 4.42 2.97 -2.13
CA ILE A 5 4.12 2.83 -0.72
C ILE A 5 3.80 4.20 -0.13
N TRP A 6 2.60 4.33 0.44
CA TRP A 6 2.17 5.47 1.22
C TRP A 6 1.90 5.04 2.67
N ARG A 7 2.07 5.98 3.61
CA ARG A 7 1.85 5.78 5.03
C ARG A 7 1.04 6.93 5.61
N GLY A 8 0.11 6.61 6.49
CA GLY A 8 -0.64 7.58 7.28
C GLY A 8 -0.91 7.07 8.69
N ILE A 9 -1.09 8.00 9.62
CA ILE A 9 -1.40 7.69 11.02
C ILE A 9 -2.68 8.44 11.39
N THR A 10 -3.64 7.73 11.96
CA THR A 10 -4.87 8.29 12.52
C THR A 10 -4.93 8.05 14.03
N LEU A 11 -5.90 8.68 14.70
CA LEU A 11 -6.38 8.16 15.98
C LEU A 11 -7.04 6.79 15.77
N ARG A 12 -6.90 5.90 16.75
CA ARG A 12 -7.50 4.56 16.73
C ARG A 12 -9.02 4.62 16.54
N GLU A 13 -9.69 5.53 17.24
CA GLU A 13 -11.15 5.67 17.21
C GLU A 13 -11.69 6.08 15.83
N LYS A 14 -10.86 6.71 14.98
CA LYS A 14 -11.22 7.14 13.63
C LYS A 14 -10.78 6.16 12.54
N ALA A 15 -10.15 5.04 12.90
CA ALA A 15 -9.47 4.17 11.93
C ALA A 15 -10.45 3.52 10.95
N ASP A 16 -11.60 3.05 11.40
CA ASP A 16 -12.58 2.39 10.53
C ASP A 16 -13.26 3.41 9.60
N ASP A 17 -13.58 4.62 10.10
CA ASP A 17 -14.09 5.72 9.28
C ASP A 17 -13.07 6.13 8.21
N TYR A 18 -11.79 6.18 8.57
CA TYR A 18 -10.73 6.49 7.62
C TYR A 18 -10.56 5.41 6.56
N LEU A 19 -10.69 4.12 6.92
CA LEU A 19 -10.67 3.04 5.94
C LEU A 19 -11.83 3.15 4.94
N ALA A 20 -13.05 3.42 5.43
CA ALA A 20 -14.20 3.66 4.57
C ALA A 20 -14.01 4.89 3.66
N TYR A 21 -13.34 5.93 4.17
CA TYR A 21 -12.96 7.10 3.39
C TYR A 21 -11.93 6.77 2.29
N LEU A 22 -10.89 5.99 2.61
CA LEU A 22 -9.90 5.54 1.63
C LEU A 22 -10.56 4.73 0.50
N ASP A 23 -11.51 3.84 0.84
CA ASP A 23 -12.25 3.03 -0.12
C ASP A 23 -13.01 3.90 -1.14
N ARG A 24 -13.70 4.96 -0.68
CA ARG A 24 -14.47 5.86 -1.58
C ARG A 24 -13.61 6.87 -2.34
N THR A 25 -12.35 7.06 -1.96
CA THR A 25 -11.44 8.07 -2.55
C THR A 25 -10.23 7.42 -3.21
N GLY A 26 -9.09 7.41 -2.54
CA GLY A 26 -7.80 6.95 -3.06
C GLY A 26 -7.87 5.57 -3.69
N LEU A 27 -8.44 4.59 -2.98
CA LEU A 27 -8.46 3.20 -3.45
C LEU A 27 -9.35 3.04 -4.70
N ALA A 28 -10.50 3.72 -4.73
CA ALA A 28 -11.36 3.78 -5.91
C ALA A 28 -10.66 4.43 -7.11
N ASP A 29 -9.86 5.47 -6.90
CA ASP A 29 -9.13 6.12 -7.98
C ASP A 29 -7.95 5.28 -8.48
N TYR A 30 -7.23 4.59 -7.58
CA TYR A 30 -6.17 3.65 -7.97
C TYR A 30 -6.72 2.62 -8.95
N ALA A 31 -7.86 2.03 -8.62
CA ALA A 31 -8.51 0.98 -9.40
C ALA A 31 -8.96 1.42 -10.81
N LYS A 32 -9.20 2.73 -11.02
CA LYS A 32 -9.59 3.29 -12.32
C LYS A 32 -8.41 3.55 -13.24
N VAL A 33 -7.19 3.66 -12.72
CA VAL A 33 -6.03 4.04 -13.53
C VAL A 33 -5.49 2.84 -14.32
N PRO A 34 -5.45 2.90 -15.67
CA PRO A 34 -4.86 1.84 -16.47
C PRO A 34 -3.39 1.59 -16.09
N GLY A 35 -3.07 0.33 -15.83
CA GLY A 35 -1.75 -0.09 -15.38
C GLY A 35 -1.60 -0.22 -13.86
N ASN A 36 -2.63 0.11 -13.07
CA ASN A 36 -2.71 -0.33 -11.68
C ASN A 36 -2.95 -1.85 -11.60
N ARG A 37 -2.26 -2.53 -10.70
CA ARG A 37 -2.31 -3.99 -10.47
C ARG A 37 -2.94 -4.34 -9.12
N GLY A 38 -3.68 -3.40 -8.55
CA GLY A 38 -4.29 -3.51 -7.22
C GLY A 38 -3.48 -2.80 -6.15
N VAL A 39 -4.09 -2.79 -4.96
CA VAL A 39 -3.54 -2.19 -3.75
C VAL A 39 -3.84 -3.09 -2.56
N THR A 40 -2.84 -3.29 -1.72
CA THR A 40 -2.97 -3.93 -0.42
C THR A 40 -3.00 -2.85 0.65
N VAL A 41 -4.08 -2.84 1.43
CA VAL A 41 -4.26 -1.95 2.57
C VAL A 41 -3.83 -2.68 3.83
N LEU A 42 -2.83 -2.14 4.53
CA LEU A 42 -2.36 -2.65 5.80
C LEU A 42 -2.78 -1.70 6.91
N ARG A 43 -3.18 -2.26 8.06
CA ARG A 43 -3.50 -1.50 9.27
C ARG A 43 -2.74 -2.07 10.47
N ARG A 44 -2.26 -1.20 11.36
CA ARG A 44 -1.61 -1.59 12.61
C ARG A 44 -2.00 -0.64 13.73
N VAL A 45 -2.65 -1.18 14.77
CA VAL A 45 -3.05 -0.42 15.95
C VAL A 45 -1.94 -0.43 17.01
N GLN A 46 -1.60 0.73 17.55
CA GLN A 46 -0.57 0.91 18.59
C GLN A 46 -0.99 2.00 19.58
N GLY A 47 -1.45 1.59 20.78
CA GLY A 47 -2.05 2.54 21.74
C GLY A 47 -3.19 3.32 21.07
N GLU A 48 -3.28 4.62 21.32
CA GLU A 48 -4.34 5.48 20.77
C GLU A 48 -4.19 5.78 19.27
N HIS A 49 -3.21 5.21 18.59
CA HIS A 49 -2.95 5.45 17.16
C HIS A 49 -3.23 4.21 16.30
N CYS A 50 -3.60 4.45 15.04
CA CYS A 50 -3.64 3.44 13.99
C CYS A 50 -2.80 3.89 12.81
N GLU A 51 -1.89 3.02 12.37
CA GLU A 51 -1.06 3.22 11.19
C GLU A 51 -1.68 2.49 10.01
N PHE A 52 -1.80 3.20 8.90
CA PHE A 52 -2.16 2.66 7.60
C PHE A 52 -0.96 2.67 6.66
N MET A 53 -0.78 1.59 5.91
CA MET A 53 0.19 1.52 4.83
C MET A 53 -0.50 0.99 3.58
N LEU A 54 -0.42 1.76 2.50
CA LEU A 54 -0.97 1.40 1.19
C LEU A 54 0.17 0.95 0.30
N ILE A 55 0.16 -0.32 -0.09
CA ILE A 55 1.12 -0.88 -1.04
C ILE A 55 0.38 -1.12 -2.36
N SER A 56 0.62 -0.27 -3.33
CA SER A 56 0.00 -0.37 -4.66
C SER A 56 1.01 -0.80 -5.71
N LEU A 57 0.60 -1.67 -6.62
CA LEU A 57 1.45 -2.18 -7.69
C LEU A 57 1.04 -1.56 -9.03
N TRP A 58 2.03 -1.23 -9.86
CA TRP A 58 1.84 -0.49 -11.11
C TRP A 58 2.74 -1.05 -12.21
N ASP A 59 2.26 -1.08 -13.45
CA ASP A 59 3.02 -1.60 -14.58
C ASP A 59 4.35 -0.87 -14.79
N SER A 60 4.33 0.46 -14.68
CA SER A 60 5.48 1.33 -14.90
C SER A 60 5.34 2.63 -14.10
N MET A 61 6.41 3.43 -14.08
CA MET A 61 6.33 4.80 -13.56
C MET A 61 5.36 5.67 -14.38
N ASP A 62 5.21 5.43 -15.68
CA ASP A 62 4.21 6.15 -16.49
C ASP A 62 2.78 5.89 -16.01
N ALA A 63 2.47 4.67 -15.56
CA ALA A 63 1.18 4.36 -14.95
C ALA A 63 1.00 5.10 -13.61
N VAL A 64 2.07 5.20 -12.82
CA VAL A 64 2.08 6.00 -11.58
C VAL A 64 1.85 7.48 -11.89
N HIS A 65 2.49 8.04 -12.91
CA HIS A 65 2.30 9.43 -13.33
C HIS A 65 0.86 9.74 -13.75
N LYS A 66 0.17 8.79 -14.40
CA LYS A 66 -1.26 8.96 -14.74
C LYS A 66 -2.14 9.10 -13.49
N PHE A 67 -1.73 8.52 -12.38
CA PHE A 67 -2.42 8.66 -11.09
C PHE A 67 -1.95 9.91 -10.32
N ALA A 68 -0.64 10.05 -10.10
CA ALA A 68 -0.05 11.03 -9.17
C ALA A 68 0.39 12.35 -9.83
N GLY A 69 0.26 12.46 -11.16
CA GLY A 69 0.64 13.64 -11.93
C GLY A 69 2.15 13.79 -12.14
N GLU A 70 2.60 15.03 -12.33
CA GLU A 70 3.99 15.35 -12.67
C GLU A 70 4.99 14.99 -11.56
N ASN A 71 4.55 15.01 -10.29
CA ASN A 71 5.41 14.79 -9.13
C ASN A 71 4.97 13.50 -8.40
N PRO A 72 5.27 12.30 -8.94
CA PRO A 72 4.71 11.05 -8.43
C PRO A 72 5.16 10.72 -7.00
N GLU A 73 6.32 11.26 -6.59
CA GLU A 73 6.89 11.16 -5.24
C GLU A 73 6.07 11.88 -4.18
N LYS A 74 5.20 12.82 -4.56
CA LYS A 74 4.31 13.48 -3.61
C LYS A 74 3.13 12.57 -3.27
N ALA A 75 2.73 12.59 -2.01
CA ALA A 75 1.49 11.96 -1.60
C ALA A 75 0.30 12.68 -2.25
N VAL A 76 -0.68 11.91 -2.70
CA VAL A 76 -1.94 12.43 -3.24
C VAL A 76 -2.93 12.40 -2.10
N TYR A 77 -3.42 13.58 -1.74
CA TYR A 77 -4.37 13.78 -0.65
C TYR A 77 -5.71 14.28 -1.18
N TYR A 78 -6.75 13.91 -0.47
CA TYR A 78 -8.14 14.21 -0.73
C TYR A 78 -8.69 15.15 0.35
N PRO A 79 -9.78 15.91 0.09
CA PRO A 79 -10.18 17.05 0.92
C PRO A 79 -10.41 16.76 2.41
N GLU A 80 -10.80 15.55 2.77
CA GLU A 80 -11.10 15.18 4.16
C GLU A 80 -9.91 14.52 4.89
N ASP A 81 -8.75 14.32 4.23
CA ASP A 81 -7.60 13.62 4.85
C ASP A 81 -7.12 14.29 6.14
N GLU A 82 -7.10 15.63 6.19
CA GLU A 82 -6.71 16.41 7.38
C GLU A 82 -7.62 16.16 8.59
N GLN A 83 -8.83 15.64 8.39
CA GLN A 83 -9.78 15.32 9.47
C GLN A 83 -9.42 14.02 10.20
N TYR A 84 -8.67 13.14 9.52
CA TYR A 84 -8.33 11.80 9.98
C TYR A 84 -6.86 11.66 10.33
N LEU A 85 -5.97 12.20 9.48
CA LEU A 85 -4.54 12.04 9.60
C LEU A 85 -3.96 12.97 10.66
N LEU A 86 -3.17 12.40 11.57
CA LEU A 86 -2.39 13.15 12.55
C LEU A 86 -1.26 13.95 11.91
N GLN A 87 -0.77 13.47 10.76
CA GLN A 87 0.23 14.15 9.95
C GLN A 87 0.07 13.74 8.49
N MET A 88 0.18 14.72 7.60
CA MET A 88 0.29 14.49 6.16
C MET A 88 1.76 14.25 5.80
N GLU A 89 2.14 12.99 5.58
CA GLU A 89 3.47 12.67 5.05
C GLU A 89 3.60 13.26 3.63
N PRO A 90 4.58 14.13 3.34
CA PRO A 90 4.64 14.83 2.06
C PRO A 90 5.00 13.90 0.89
N LEU A 91 5.65 12.77 1.18
CA LEU A 91 6.27 11.91 0.18
C LEU A 91 5.80 10.46 0.30
N VAL A 92 5.76 9.79 -0.84
CA VAL A 92 5.64 8.34 -0.98
C VAL A 92 6.97 7.74 -1.42
N ARG A 93 7.09 6.42 -1.32
CA ARG A 93 8.27 5.70 -1.83
C ARG A 93 7.88 4.84 -3.01
N HIS A 94 8.72 4.85 -4.04
CA HIS A 94 8.61 3.96 -5.19
C HIS A 94 9.76 2.96 -5.18
N TYR A 95 9.45 1.73 -5.53
CA TYR A 95 10.42 0.66 -5.68
C TYR A 95 10.21 -0.04 -6.99
N GLU A 96 11.30 -0.40 -7.67
CA GLU A 96 11.22 -1.46 -8.66
C GLU A 96 10.93 -2.78 -7.93
N VAL A 97 9.96 -3.53 -8.44
CA VAL A 97 9.68 -4.87 -7.91
C VAL A 97 10.67 -5.84 -8.53
N ALA A 98 11.70 -6.21 -7.75
CA ALA A 98 12.77 -7.12 -8.19
C ALA A 98 12.32 -8.58 -8.31
N GLY A 99 11.23 -8.97 -7.64
CA GLY A 99 10.67 -10.31 -7.71
C GLY A 99 9.38 -10.44 -6.91
N GLN A 100 8.51 -11.33 -7.37
CA GLN A 100 7.35 -11.79 -6.62
C GLN A 100 7.32 -13.31 -6.68
N ILE A 101 7.34 -13.93 -5.51
CA ILE A 101 7.25 -15.39 -5.39
C ILE A 101 5.82 -15.68 -4.95
N PRO A 102 4.96 -16.22 -5.83
CA PRO A 102 3.64 -16.67 -5.39
C PRO A 102 3.80 -17.84 -4.41
N PRO A 103 2.79 -18.13 -3.57
CA PRO A 103 2.79 -19.35 -2.77
C PRO A 103 3.04 -20.55 -3.69
N SER A 104 3.89 -21.50 -3.28
CA SER A 104 3.94 -22.76 -4.03
C SER A 104 2.58 -23.42 -3.91
N GLU A 105 1.94 -23.76 -5.02
CA GLU A 105 0.98 -24.85 -5.02
C GLU A 105 1.71 -26.05 -4.40
N MET A 106 1.15 -26.63 -3.34
CA MET A 106 1.80 -27.62 -2.46
C MET A 106 2.74 -28.58 -3.23
N PRO A 107 3.98 -28.81 -2.77
CA PRO A 107 4.84 -29.77 -3.43
C PRO A 107 4.38 -31.20 -3.16
N ASP A 108 4.50 -32.02 -4.21
CA ASP A 108 4.45 -33.46 -4.18
C ASP A 108 5.32 -34.01 -3.03
N GLU A 109 4.84 -35.06 -2.38
CA GLU A 109 5.29 -35.59 -1.10
C GLU A 109 6.70 -36.20 -1.20
N LYS A 110 7.79 -35.42 -1.08
CA LYS A 110 9.12 -35.96 -0.72
C LYS A 110 9.89 -35.08 0.26
N GLN A 111 9.99 -35.61 1.48
CA GLN A 111 10.83 -35.15 2.59
C GLN A 111 12.30 -35.00 2.20
N GLY A 112 12.83 -33.79 2.31
CA GLY A 112 14.25 -33.51 2.41
C GLY A 112 14.58 -33.09 3.84
N SER A 113 15.24 -33.98 4.59
CA SER A 113 15.72 -33.77 5.96
C SER A 113 16.62 -32.53 6.06
N VAL A 114 16.14 -31.43 6.63
CA VAL A 114 17.00 -30.34 7.08
C VAL A 114 17.59 -30.74 8.44
N LYS A 115 18.90 -31.03 8.48
CA LYS A 115 19.61 -31.24 9.74
C LYS A 115 19.77 -29.90 10.47
N PRO A 116 19.58 -29.84 11.79
CA PRO A 116 19.88 -28.64 12.56
C PRO A 116 21.39 -28.34 12.48
N ILE A 117 21.72 -27.07 12.28
CA ILE A 117 23.09 -26.58 12.47
C ILE A 117 23.32 -26.48 13.99
N ALA A 118 24.43 -27.03 14.45
CA ALA A 118 24.90 -27.00 15.84
C ALA A 118 25.50 -25.64 16.22
#